data_AF-A0A7W4PG40-F1
#
_entry.id   AF-A0A7W4PG40-F1
#
_cell.length_a   1.000
_cell.length_b   1.000
_cell.length_c   1.000
_cell.angle_alpha   90.00
_cell.angle_beta   90.00
_cell.angle_gamma   90.00
#
_symmetry.space_group_name_H-M   'P 1'
#
loop_
_entity.id
_entity.type
_entity.pdbx_description
1 polymer ?
#
loop_
_entity_poly.entity_id
_entity_poly.type
_entity_poly.pdbx_seq_one_letter_code
_entity_poly.pdbx_strand_id
1 'polypeptide(L)'
;MNTTSSDLVRRWYATGDISLLDDDIIWSVLDTFPEGGGYVGRHAVAERFFPAVRTHFTEYVTTPETFLTDGANVATTGLYRVRTTLGKTGEIAFAHFWTIRNGKIVAFHQVADTAALRDLMAVRETES
;
A
#
# COMPACT_ATOMS: atom_id res chain seq x y z
N MET A 1 14.00 -1.70 -24.80
CA MET A 1 12.76 -0.96 -24.53
C MET A 1 12.98 -0.14 -23.27
N ASN A 2 12.72 1.18 -23.29
CA ASN A 2 12.78 1.98 -22.05
C ASN A 2 11.63 1.55 -21.14
N THR A 3 11.92 1.18 -19.89
CA THR A 3 10.90 0.88 -18.88
C THR A 3 10.11 2.15 -18.58
N THR A 4 8.78 2.09 -18.69
CA THR A 4 7.91 3.22 -18.36
C THR A 4 7.69 3.32 -16.84
N SER A 5 7.21 4.46 -16.36
CA SER A 5 6.86 4.64 -14.94
C SER A 5 5.83 3.61 -14.46
N SER A 6 4.82 3.28 -15.29
CA SER A 6 3.82 2.27 -14.92
C SER A 6 4.37 0.85 -14.96
N ASP A 7 5.34 0.53 -15.80
CA ASP A 7 6.01 -0.78 -15.77
C ASP A 7 6.74 -1.00 -14.43
N LEU A 8 7.39 0.05 -13.91
CA LEU A 8 8.07 0.01 -12.61
C LEU A 8 7.07 -0.25 -11.47
N VAL A 9 5.94 0.47 -11.46
CA VAL A 9 4.89 0.31 -10.45
C VAL A 9 4.21 -1.06 -10.56
N ARG A 10 3.94 -1.55 -11.77
CA ARG A 10 3.40 -2.91 -11.97
C ARG A 10 4.34 -3.99 -11.45
N ARG A 11 5.64 -3.83 -11.69
CA ARG A 11 6.66 -4.74 -11.15
C ARG A 11 6.67 -4.70 -9.64
N TRP A 12 6.63 -3.51 -9.03
CA TRP A 12 6.53 -3.36 -7.58
C TRP A 12 5.33 -4.12 -7.00
N TYR A 13 4.13 -3.98 -7.58
CA TYR A 13 2.96 -4.75 -7.13
C TYR A 13 3.13 -6.26 -7.30
N ALA A 14 3.80 -6.71 -8.37
CA ALA A 14 3.99 -8.12 -8.64
C ALA A 14 5.05 -8.79 -7.75
N THR A 15 6.09 -8.07 -7.37
CA THR A 15 7.27 -8.66 -6.70
C THR A 15 7.48 -8.19 -5.27
N GLY A 16 7.00 -6.99 -4.91
CA GLY A 16 7.39 -6.33 -3.66
C GLY A 16 8.90 -6.07 -3.55
N ASP A 17 9.62 -6.04 -4.69
CA ASP A 17 11.07 -5.89 -4.71
C ASP A 17 11.49 -4.50 -4.25
N ILE A 18 12.02 -4.43 -3.03
CA ILE A 18 12.46 -3.19 -2.38
C ILE A 18 13.60 -2.50 -3.13
N SER A 19 14.31 -3.21 -4.03
CA SER A 19 15.33 -2.60 -4.88
C SER A 19 14.73 -1.61 -5.89
N LEU A 20 13.42 -1.65 -6.15
CA LEU A 20 12.71 -0.70 -7.01
C LEU A 20 12.47 0.65 -6.31
N LEU A 21 12.57 0.70 -4.98
CA LEU A 21 12.45 1.91 -4.20
C LEU A 21 13.77 2.68 -4.19
N ASP A 22 13.67 4.00 -4.18
CA ASP A 22 14.79 4.88 -3.89
C ASP A 22 15.23 4.72 -2.43
N ASP A 23 16.52 4.92 -2.15
CA ASP A 23 17.10 4.77 -0.82
C ASP A 23 16.44 5.75 0.17
N ASP A 24 16.07 6.94 -0.31
CA ASP A 24 15.45 8.03 0.45
C ASP A 24 13.95 8.21 0.16
N ILE A 25 13.27 7.17 -0.34
CA ILE A 25 11.83 7.20 -0.65
C ILE A 25 10.98 7.82 0.48
N ILE A 26 10.04 8.68 0.12
CA ILE A 26 9.00 9.17 1.04
C ILE A 26 7.74 8.32 0.86
N TRP A 27 7.38 7.56 1.89
CA TRP A 27 6.22 6.68 1.90
C TRP A 27 5.18 7.22 2.88
N SER A 28 4.12 7.82 2.33
CA SER A 28 3.05 8.47 3.07
C SER A 28 1.78 7.62 3.06
N VAL A 29 1.25 7.37 4.24
CA VAL A 29 0.04 6.58 4.48
C VAL A 29 -0.93 7.44 5.27
N LEU A 30 -2.21 7.43 4.94
CA LEU A 30 -3.21 8.21 5.69
C LEU A 30 -3.15 7.87 7.17
N ASP A 31 -3.18 8.90 8.03
CA ASP A 31 -3.18 8.73 9.49
C ASP A 31 -4.38 7.89 9.99
N THR A 32 -5.44 7.78 9.20
CA THR A 32 -6.62 6.97 9.50
C THR A 32 -6.46 5.48 9.16
N PHE A 33 -5.38 5.10 8.47
CA PHE A 33 -5.06 3.71 8.16
C PHE A 33 -4.29 3.07 9.34
N PRO A 34 -4.39 1.75 9.58
CA PRO A 34 -3.51 1.08 10.55
C PRO A 34 -2.05 1.29 10.16
N GLU A 35 -1.20 1.75 11.09
CA GLU A 35 0.16 2.17 10.77
C GLU A 35 0.21 3.39 9.81
N GLY A 36 -0.75 4.29 9.95
CA GLY A 36 -0.77 5.59 9.27
C GLY A 36 0.40 6.47 9.69
N GLY A 37 0.90 7.26 8.74
CA GLY A 37 2.02 8.17 8.95
C GLY A 37 3.03 8.19 7.80
N GLY A 38 4.19 8.78 8.08
CA GLY A 38 5.30 8.92 7.13
C GLY A 38 6.47 8.00 7.44
N TYR A 39 6.95 7.28 6.43
CA TYR A 39 8.14 6.44 6.48
C TYR A 39 9.17 6.97 5.49
N VAL A 40 10.37 7.28 5.98
CA VAL A 40 11.46 7.83 5.15
C VAL A 40 12.52 6.76 4.95
N GLY A 41 12.82 6.49 3.69
CA GLY A 41 13.82 5.54 3.22
C GLY A 41 13.32 4.11 3.09
N ARG A 42 13.90 3.35 2.15
CA ARG A 42 13.41 2.01 1.80
C ARG A 42 13.44 1.01 2.96
N HIS A 43 14.39 1.18 3.89
CA HIS A 43 14.48 0.36 5.09
C HIS A 43 13.30 0.59 6.03
N ALA A 44 12.86 1.85 6.21
CA ALA A 44 11.68 2.13 7.02
C ALA A 44 10.41 1.50 6.42
N VAL A 45 10.29 1.47 5.09
CA VAL A 45 9.19 0.78 4.40
C VAL A 45 9.23 -0.73 4.64
N ALA A 46 10.38 -1.36 4.41
CA ALA A 46 10.54 -2.81 4.46
C ALA A 46 10.51 -3.39 5.88
N GLU A 47 11.13 -2.71 6.84
CA GLU A 47 11.39 -3.23 8.18
C GLU A 47 10.42 -2.70 9.23
N ARG A 48 9.72 -1.59 8.95
CA ARG A 48 8.75 -1.01 9.90
C ARG A 48 7.32 -1.07 9.37
N PHE A 49 7.05 -0.45 8.23
CA PHE A 49 5.67 -0.34 7.72
C PHE A 49 5.04 -1.70 7.40
N PHE A 50 5.63 -2.46 6.47
CA PHE A 50 5.03 -3.73 6.04
C PHE A 50 4.91 -4.77 7.17
N PRO A 51 5.92 -4.97 8.04
CA PRO A 51 5.78 -5.89 9.17
C PRO A 51 4.68 -5.49 10.13
N ALA A 52 4.55 -4.20 10.45
CA ALA A 52 3.53 -3.70 11.37
C ALA A 52 2.12 -3.91 10.80
N VAL A 53 1.89 -3.56 9.53
CA VAL A 53 0.60 -3.82 8.85
C VAL A 53 0.25 -5.31 8.88
N ARG A 54 1.21 -6.21 8.61
CA ARG A 54 0.97 -7.66 8.59
C ARG A 54 0.52 -8.23 9.94
N THR A 55 0.79 -7.57 11.06
CA THR A 55 0.34 -8.06 12.38
C THR A 55 -1.19 -8.08 12.52
N HIS A 56 -1.91 -7.31 11.71
CA HIS A 56 -3.37 -7.21 11.77
C HIS A 56 -4.10 -8.24 10.90
N PHE A 57 -3.40 -8.93 9.99
CA PHE A 57 -4.03 -9.76 8.96
C PHE A 57 -3.36 -11.14 8.84
N THR A 58 -4.19 -12.16 8.71
CA THR A 58 -3.77 -13.52 8.34
C THR A 58 -3.60 -13.66 6.83
N GLU A 59 -4.34 -12.88 6.03
CA GLU A 59 -4.18 -12.77 4.59
C GLU A 59 -4.26 -11.30 4.19
N TYR A 60 -3.35 -10.83 3.35
CA TYR A 60 -3.37 -9.48 2.78
C TYR A 60 -2.88 -9.51 1.35
N VAL A 61 -3.76 -9.25 0.40
CA VAL A 61 -3.45 -9.19 -1.03
C VAL A 61 -3.82 -7.83 -1.58
N THR A 62 -2.86 -7.13 -2.17
CA THR A 62 -3.09 -5.87 -2.88
C THR A 62 -3.34 -6.17 -4.35
N THR A 63 -4.54 -5.88 -4.86
CA THR A 63 -4.90 -6.07 -6.27
C THR A 63 -5.07 -4.70 -6.94
N PRO A 64 -4.05 -4.19 -7.65
CA PRO A 64 -4.23 -2.98 -8.46
C PRO A 64 -5.06 -3.30 -9.72
N GLU A 65 -5.97 -2.41 -10.07
CA GLU A 65 -6.93 -2.59 -11.18
C GLU A 65 -6.67 -1.60 -12.32
N THR A 66 -6.34 -0.36 -11.99
CA THR A 66 -6.10 0.70 -12.98
C THR A 66 -4.72 1.32 -12.82
N PHE A 67 -4.16 1.82 -13.91
CA PHE A 67 -2.89 2.55 -13.90
C PHE A 67 -2.99 3.73 -14.86
N LEU A 68 -3.00 4.94 -14.31
CA LEU A 68 -2.99 6.19 -15.06
C LEU A 68 -1.60 6.79 -14.93
N THR A 69 -0.95 7.08 -16.06
CA THR A 69 0.44 7.56 -16.09
C THR A 69 0.51 8.94 -16.72
N ASP A 70 1.17 9.86 -16.04
CA ASP A 70 1.52 11.19 -16.54
C ASP A 70 2.99 11.47 -16.23
N GLY A 71 3.84 11.24 -17.24
CA GLY A 71 5.30 11.35 -17.12
C GLY A 71 5.86 10.50 -15.98
N ALA A 72 6.33 11.19 -14.93
CA ALA A 72 6.92 10.60 -13.73
C ALA A 72 5.88 10.10 -12.70
N ASN A 73 4.61 10.46 -12.86
CA ASN A 73 3.56 10.15 -11.89
C ASN A 73 2.69 9.00 -12.37
N VAL A 74 2.33 8.12 -11.44
CA VAL A 74 1.39 7.02 -11.69
C VAL A 74 0.33 7.03 -10.59
N ALA A 75 -0.94 7.07 -10.98
CA ALA A 75 -2.06 6.84 -10.10
C ALA A 75 -2.63 5.43 -10.35
N THR A 76 -2.92 4.70 -9.28
CA THR A 76 -3.44 3.33 -9.34
C THR A 76 -4.62 3.18 -8.40
N THR A 77 -5.75 2.70 -8.89
CA THR A 77 -6.86 2.25 -8.03
C THR A 77 -6.85 0.74 -7.91
N GLY A 78 -7.50 0.22 -6.88
CA GLY A 78 -7.75 -1.20 -6.75
C GLY A 78 -8.35 -1.58 -5.40
N LEU A 79 -8.19 -2.85 -5.04
CA LEU A 79 -8.74 -3.43 -3.82
C LEU A 79 -7.64 -4.09 -2.99
N TYR A 80 -7.66 -3.88 -1.68
CA TYR A 80 -7.04 -4.81 -0.75
C TYR A 80 -8.04 -5.91 -0.43
N ARG A 81 -7.66 -7.17 -0.63
CA ARG A 81 -8.41 -8.34 -0.19
C ARG A 81 -7.73 -8.87 1.06
N VAL A 82 -8.45 -8.84 2.18
CA VAL A 82 -7.84 -9.11 3.48
C VAL A 82 -8.65 -10.11 4.30
N ARG A 83 -7.95 -10.89 5.12
CA ARG A 83 -8.50 -11.62 6.26
C ARG A 83 -7.82 -11.12 7.53
N THR A 84 -8.58 -10.55 8.45
CA THR A 84 -8.08 -10.05 9.73
C THR A 84 -7.66 -11.19 10.65
N THR A 85 -6.88 -10.91 11.69
CA THR A 85 -6.58 -11.87 12.78
C THR A 85 -7.82 -12.27 13.59
N LEU A 86 -8.91 -11.48 13.50
CA LEU A 86 -10.22 -11.79 14.08
C LEU A 86 -11.06 -12.75 13.19
N GLY A 87 -10.52 -13.19 12.05
CA GLY A 87 -11.18 -14.13 11.13
C GLY A 87 -12.15 -13.49 10.13
N LYS A 88 -12.36 -12.16 10.17
CA LYS A 88 -13.22 -11.44 9.23
C LYS A 88 -12.51 -11.20 7.90
N THR A 89 -13.23 -11.36 6.79
CA THR A 89 -12.74 -11.12 5.43
C THR A 89 -13.45 -9.92 4.80
N GLY A 90 -12.74 -9.14 3.99
CA GLY A 90 -13.32 -8.00 3.28
C GLY A 90 -12.47 -7.51 2.12
N GLU A 91 -13.07 -6.65 1.30
CA GLU A 91 -12.40 -5.92 0.23
C GLU A 91 -12.42 -4.41 0.56
N ILE A 92 -11.27 -3.77 0.50
CA ILE A 92 -11.11 -2.34 0.84
C ILE A 92 -10.58 -1.60 -0.39
N ALA A 93 -11.32 -0.60 -0.86
CA ALA A 93 -10.90 0.22 -1.98
C ALA A 93 -9.70 1.10 -1.64
N PHE A 94 -8.78 1.25 -2.59
CA PHE A 94 -7.63 2.14 -2.47
C PHE A 94 -7.38 2.96 -3.75
N ALA A 95 -6.72 4.09 -3.55
CA ALA A 95 -6.01 4.84 -4.58
C ALA A 95 -4.57 5.09 -4.09
N HIS A 96 -3.60 4.73 -4.91
CA HIS A 96 -2.18 4.93 -4.66
C HIS A 96 -1.61 5.89 -5.69
N PHE A 97 -0.79 6.82 -5.21
CA PHE A 97 -0.07 7.78 -6.04
C PHE A 97 1.42 7.54 -5.90
N TRP A 98 2.08 7.36 -7.04
CA TRP A 98 3.49 7.02 -7.13
C TRP A 98 4.22 8.11 -7.91
N THR A 99 5.42 8.45 -7.47
CA THR A 99 6.35 9.28 -8.24
C THR A 99 7.63 8.49 -8.53
N ILE A 100 8.02 8.48 -9.80
CA ILE A 100 9.17 7.75 -10.32
C ILE A 100 10.20 8.78 -10.80
N ARG A 101 11.47 8.60 -10.43
CA ARG A 101 12.60 9.38 -10.97
C ARG A 101 13.78 8.45 -11.19
N ASN A 102 14.51 8.65 -12.30
CA ASN A 102 15.73 7.89 -12.61
C ASN A 102 15.56 6.35 -12.49
N GLY A 103 14.38 5.83 -12.83
CA GLY A 103 14.09 4.39 -12.75
C GLY A 103 13.81 3.84 -11.35
N LYS A 104 13.58 4.70 -10.35
CA LYS A 104 13.24 4.35 -8.96
C LYS A 104 11.93 4.99 -8.52
N ILE A 105 11.21 4.33 -7.62
CA ILE A 105 10.05 4.90 -6.93
C ILE A 105 10.60 5.80 -5.81
N VAL A 106 10.38 7.11 -5.91
CA VAL A 106 10.89 8.11 -4.95
C VAL A 106 9.82 8.61 -3.98
N ALA A 107 8.53 8.46 -4.32
CA ALA A 107 7.44 8.80 -3.43
C ALA A 107 6.24 7.88 -3.62
N PHE A 108 5.55 7.65 -2.51
CA PHE A 108 4.29 6.93 -2.44
C PHE A 108 3.33 7.69 -1.52
N HIS A 109 2.08 7.87 -1.97
CA HIS A 109 1.00 8.35 -1.14
C HIS A 109 -0.20 7.42 -1.26
N GLN A 110 -0.62 6.86 -0.13
CA GLN A 110 -1.75 5.97 -0.03
C GLN A 110 -3.02 6.74 0.35
N VAL A 111 -4.13 6.35 -0.27
CA VAL A 111 -5.50 6.66 0.12
C VAL A 111 -6.29 5.36 0.08
N ALA A 112 -7.12 5.09 1.09
CA ALA A 112 -8.02 3.95 1.09
C ALA A 112 -9.29 4.23 1.88
N ASP A 113 -10.28 3.36 1.72
CA ASP A 113 -11.49 3.36 2.53
C ASP A 113 -11.17 2.88 3.96
N THR A 114 -10.62 3.79 4.76
CA THR A 114 -10.25 3.50 6.15
C THR A 114 -11.46 3.30 7.05
N ALA A 115 -12.66 3.75 6.63
CA ALA A 115 -13.89 3.48 7.36
C ALA A 115 -14.27 2.01 7.24
N ALA A 116 -14.33 1.47 6.02
CA ALA A 116 -14.58 0.05 5.80
C ALA A 116 -13.53 -0.84 6.48
N LEU A 117 -12.26 -0.43 6.46
CA LEU A 117 -11.19 -1.19 7.13
C LEU A 117 -11.36 -1.21 8.65
N ARG A 118 -11.68 -0.06 9.25
CA ARG A 118 -11.93 0.04 10.69
C ARG A 118 -13.12 -0.83 11.12
N ASP A 119 -14.21 -0.83 10.36
CA ASP A 119 -15.38 -1.66 10.65
C ASP A 119 -15.04 -3.16 10.58
N LEU A 120 -14.18 -3.53 9.64
CA LEU A 120 -13.68 -4.89 9.51
C LEU A 120 -12.80 -5.29 10.71
N MET A 121 -12.00 -4.37 11.23
CA MET A 121 -11.08 -4.62 12.36
C MET A 121 -11.72 -4.48 13.75
N ALA A 122 -12.94 -3.94 13.85
CA ALA A 122 -13.62 -3.78 15.13
C ALA A 122 -13.93 -5.13 15.79
N VAL A 123 -13.63 -5.29 17.08
CA VAL A 123 -14.14 -6.41 17.89
C VAL A 123 -15.61 -6.10 18.20
N ARG A 124 -16.52 -7.04 17.95
CA ARG A 124 -17.89 -6.91 18.45
C ARG A 124 -17.88 -7.38 19.90
N GLU A 125 -18.23 -6.50 20.83
CA GLU A 125 -18.60 -6.92 22.17
C GLU A 125 -19.86 -7.79 22.02
N THR A 126 -19.76 -9.07 22.36
CA THR A 126 -20.95 -9.88 22.59
C THR A 126 -21.60 -9.35 23.85
N GLU A 127 -22.75 -8.67 23.69
CA GLU A 127 -23.66 -8.41 24.80
C GLU A 127 -23.97 -9.74 25.49
N SER A 128 -23.58 -9.83 26.76
CA SER A 128 -23.86 -10.94 27.68
C SER A 128 -25.26 -10.85 28.25
#